data_AF-A0AAD9P0H2-F1
#
_entry.id   AF-A0AAD9P0H2-F1
#
_cell.length_a   1.000
_cell.length_b   1.000
_cell.length_c   1.000
_cell.angle_alpha   90.00
_cell.angle_beta   90.00
_cell.angle_gamma   90.00
#
_symmetry.space_group_name_H-M   'P 1'
#
loop_
_entity.id
_entity.type
_entity.pdbx_description
1 polymer ?
#
loop_
_entity_poly.entity_id
_entity_poly.type
_entity_poly.pdbx_seq_one_letter_code
_entity_poly.pdbx_strand_id
1 'polypeptide(L)'
;MKISVKSFQTGRLLFHFARRKSCLIRQPIRYFQSALLRGQPQKFGLKIRAKVVSKFLKGSAMTDPAIEEVIAPLQKSVKEQGDIVRKLKEAKAPENDVKVAITELKARKKKLEDKILAMTKELEGEMIDRAKLEDLLKQKFFYDMSFSIYGGVAGLYDFGPMGCAMKANLLQVWRNHFVLEDQMLEVDCSILTPEMVLKASGHVDKFADYMVKDLKTGECFRADHLIEAYFEKVLADKKANVDLKKEIQILLPRVDGMSKDDMQETIRKYNMKAPVTGNDLSDPHEFNLIFLRPETAQGIFVNFKRLLDFNQGKLPFAGAQIGTAFRNEISPRSGLIRVREFQMAEIEHFCDPKDKSHPKFDAIKDVSVPLYSACAQMDGQLPQAWTFGDAVEKDLIANQTLAYFMCRIYLFLLKIGIDKTKFRFRQHMSNEMAHYACDCWDAEMKTTYGWVECVGCADRSCYDLSCHTKSTGIRLVAEKKLPEPISFLLNLCF
;
A
#
# COMPACT_ATOMS: atom_id res chain seq x y z
N MET A 1 41.09 38.06 -20.35
CA MET A 1 40.96 38.96 -19.18
C MET A 1 40.91 38.07 -17.93
N LYS A 2 41.94 38.14 -17.08
CA LYS A 2 42.20 37.19 -15.98
C LYS A 2 41.20 37.38 -14.84
N ILE A 3 40.52 36.31 -14.42
CA ILE A 3 39.74 36.27 -13.18
C ILE A 3 40.66 35.71 -12.09
N SER A 4 40.89 36.52 -11.05
CA SER A 4 41.76 36.24 -9.92
C SER A 4 40.99 35.50 -8.83
N VAL A 5 41.48 34.31 -8.45
CA VAL A 5 41.00 33.53 -7.31
C VAL A 5 41.78 33.97 -6.06
N LYS A 6 41.10 34.54 -5.06
CA LYS A 6 41.65 34.75 -3.71
C LYS A 6 40.98 33.82 -2.73
N SER A 7 41.79 32.96 -2.11
CA SER A 7 41.47 32.13 -0.95
C SER A 7 41.05 32.98 0.25
N PHE A 8 40.06 32.54 1.01
CA PHE A 8 39.87 32.99 2.39
C PHE A 8 39.77 31.82 3.35
N GLN A 9 40.49 31.99 4.45
CA GLN A 9 40.76 31.03 5.51
C GLN A 9 39.54 30.76 6.40
N THR A 10 39.59 29.59 7.02
CA THR A 10 38.85 29.08 8.17
C THR A 10 38.41 30.12 9.21
N GLY A 11 37.10 30.21 9.46
CA GLY A 11 36.50 30.90 10.61
C GLY A 11 35.65 29.93 11.44
N ARG A 12 36.11 29.64 12.66
CA ARG A 12 35.38 28.90 13.72
C ARG A 12 34.26 29.78 14.28
N LEU A 13 33.04 29.26 14.38
CA LEU A 13 31.99 29.82 15.25
C LEU A 13 32.14 29.27 16.68
N LEU A 14 32.23 30.17 17.67
CA LEU A 14 32.23 29.85 19.10
C LEU A 14 30.82 29.49 19.59
N PHE A 15 30.70 28.42 20.39
CA PHE A 15 29.60 28.23 21.33
C PHE A 15 30.07 28.57 22.75
N HIS A 16 29.33 29.46 23.44
CA HIS A 16 29.50 29.82 24.84
C HIS A 16 29.00 28.67 25.74
N PHE A 17 29.89 28.02 26.49
CA PHE A 17 29.52 27.19 27.64
C PHE A 17 29.89 27.91 28.94
N ALA A 18 28.88 28.28 29.71
CA ALA A 18 29.04 28.80 31.06
C ALA A 18 29.56 27.69 32.00
N ARG A 19 30.76 27.87 32.55
CA ARG A 19 31.31 27.05 33.63
C ARG A 19 30.63 27.41 34.96
N ARG A 20 30.11 26.42 35.68
CA ARG A 20 30.04 26.44 37.16
C ARG A 20 30.77 25.24 37.75
N LYS A 21 31.29 25.46 38.94
CA LYS A 21 32.48 24.85 39.55
C LYS A 21 32.33 23.37 39.89
N SER A 22 33.48 22.72 39.79
CA SER A 22 33.90 21.40 40.28
C SER A 22 33.56 21.08 41.74
N CYS A 23 33.13 19.84 41.98
CA CYS A 23 33.42 19.12 43.23
C CYS A 23 33.85 17.69 42.88
N LEU A 24 35.07 17.34 43.30
CA LEU A 24 35.75 16.07 43.08
C LEU A 24 35.27 15.04 44.11
N ILE A 25 34.68 13.92 43.67
CA ILE A 25 34.71 12.66 44.43
C ILE A 25 35.06 11.50 43.49
N ARG A 26 36.10 10.78 43.88
CA ARG A 26 36.80 9.69 43.19
C ARG A 26 35.89 8.48 42.91
N GLN A 27 35.94 7.95 41.69
CA GLN A 27 35.60 6.56 41.40
C GLN A 27 36.73 5.61 41.88
N PRO A 28 36.41 4.33 42.12
CA PRO A 28 37.27 3.23 41.70
C PRO A 28 36.66 2.53 40.49
N ILE A 29 37.38 2.63 39.37
CA ILE A 29 37.25 1.83 38.17
C ILE A 29 37.52 0.36 38.53
N ARG A 30 36.54 -0.53 38.35
CA ARG A 30 36.80 -1.97 38.27
C ARG A 30 36.76 -2.41 36.81
N TYR A 31 37.93 -2.81 36.35
CA TYR A 31 38.18 -3.61 35.16
C TYR A 31 37.31 -4.88 35.14
N PHE A 32 36.68 -5.15 34.00
CA PHE A 32 36.49 -6.51 33.50
C PHE A 32 36.56 -6.48 31.96
N GLN A 33 37.79 -6.56 31.45
CA GLN A 33 38.06 -7.12 30.14
C GLN A 33 37.96 -8.65 30.26
N SER A 34 37.01 -9.28 29.55
CA SER A 34 37.16 -10.58 28.86
C SER A 34 35.79 -11.24 28.63
N ALA A 35 35.12 -10.89 27.53
CA ALA A 35 34.06 -11.75 26.94
C ALA A 35 33.82 -11.47 25.44
N LEU A 36 34.72 -10.78 24.74
CA LEU A 36 34.75 -10.75 23.28
C LEU A 36 35.78 -11.77 22.81
N LEU A 37 35.30 -12.93 22.35
CA LEU A 37 35.94 -14.01 21.58
C LEU A 37 35.45 -15.36 22.08
N ARG A 38 34.16 -15.65 21.84
CA ARG A 38 33.59 -17.00 21.70
C ARG A 38 32.17 -16.89 21.13
N GLY A 39 32.03 -16.20 19.99
CA GLY A 39 30.84 -16.31 19.16
C GLY A 39 30.97 -17.57 18.31
N GLN A 40 30.40 -18.68 18.78
CA GLN A 40 30.18 -19.82 17.89
C GLN A 40 29.18 -19.41 16.80
N PRO A 41 29.37 -19.83 15.54
CA PRO A 41 28.38 -19.60 14.50
C PRO A 41 27.13 -20.42 14.83
N GLN A 42 26.08 -19.79 15.34
CA GLN A 42 24.76 -20.41 15.36
C GLN A 42 24.29 -20.54 13.92
N LYS A 43 24.51 -21.73 13.35
CA LYS A 43 23.78 -22.21 12.19
C LYS A 43 22.30 -22.23 12.59
N PHE A 44 21.54 -21.21 12.18
CA PHE A 44 20.08 -21.25 12.21
C PHE A 44 19.60 -22.25 11.15
N GLY A 45 19.61 -23.52 11.51
CA GLY A 45 18.96 -24.57 10.75
C GLY A 45 17.45 -24.42 10.87
N LEU A 46 16.75 -24.44 9.73
CA LEU A 46 15.30 -24.61 9.64
C LEU A 46 14.88 -25.88 10.40
N LYS A 47 14.47 -25.74 11.66
CA LYS A 47 13.66 -26.73 12.38
C LYS A 47 12.70 -26.02 13.34
N ILE A 48 11.77 -25.25 12.79
CA ILE A 48 10.56 -24.88 13.52
C ILE A 48 9.69 -26.14 13.54
N ARG A 49 9.69 -26.82 14.70
CA ARG A 49 8.90 -28.02 14.97
C ARG A 49 7.41 -27.73 14.82
N ALA A 50 6.78 -28.46 13.90
CA ALA A 50 5.35 -28.59 13.65
C ALA A 50 4.54 -29.21 14.82
N LYS A 51 4.65 -28.71 16.06
CA LYS A 51 3.92 -29.27 17.23
C LYS A 51 3.14 -28.28 18.11
N VAL A 52 2.99 -27.02 17.71
CA VAL A 52 2.14 -26.03 18.42
C VAL A 52 0.86 -25.67 17.63
N VAL A 53 0.69 -26.19 16.42
CA VAL A 53 -0.41 -25.79 15.51
C VAL A 53 -1.74 -26.52 15.79
N SER A 54 -1.76 -27.64 16.51
CA SER A 54 -2.98 -28.47 16.59
C SER A 54 -3.91 -28.24 17.79
N LYS A 55 -3.73 -27.18 18.60
CA LYS A 55 -4.60 -26.96 19.80
C LYS A 55 -5.15 -25.55 20.00
N PHE A 56 -5.02 -24.66 19.01
CA PHE A 56 -5.42 -23.25 19.17
C PHE A 56 -6.40 -22.71 18.11
N LEU A 57 -6.88 -23.55 17.19
CA LEU A 57 -7.81 -23.16 16.12
C LEU A 57 -9.31 -23.34 16.46
N LYS A 58 -9.65 -23.61 17.73
CA LYS A 58 -11.05 -23.64 18.21
C LYS A 58 -11.48 -22.38 18.97
N GLY A 59 -10.67 -21.33 18.93
CA GLY A 59 -10.96 -20.06 19.62
C GLY A 59 -10.85 -18.89 18.67
N SER A 60 -11.68 -18.83 17.64
CA SER A 60 -12.01 -17.56 17.00
C SER A 60 -13.44 -17.20 17.40
N ALA A 61 -13.66 -15.98 17.86
CA ALA A 61 -14.98 -15.39 18.08
C ALA A 61 -15.80 -15.23 16.77
N MET A 62 -15.41 -15.91 15.68
CA MET A 62 -16.02 -15.83 14.35
C MET A 62 -16.85 -17.07 13.99
N THR A 63 -17.23 -17.89 14.98
CA THR A 63 -18.11 -19.06 14.80
C THR A 63 -19.16 -19.13 15.90
N ASP A 64 -19.71 -17.98 16.29
CA ASP A 64 -20.92 -17.96 17.11
C ASP A 64 -22.14 -18.15 16.19
N PRO A 65 -22.94 -19.22 16.36
CA PRO A 65 -24.12 -19.49 15.52
C PRO A 65 -25.09 -18.30 15.47
N ALA A 66 -25.15 -17.49 16.54
CA ALA A 66 -26.02 -16.32 16.61
C ALA A 66 -25.55 -15.16 15.69
N ILE A 67 -24.23 -15.06 15.45
CA ILE A 67 -23.65 -14.05 14.55
C ILE A 67 -23.89 -14.46 13.09
N GLU A 68 -23.78 -15.76 12.80
CA GLU A 68 -23.94 -16.33 11.46
C GLU A 68 -25.38 -16.17 10.96
N GLU A 69 -26.39 -16.35 11.83
CA GLU A 69 -27.81 -16.18 11.49
C GLU A 69 -28.16 -14.72 11.14
N VAL A 70 -27.52 -13.75 11.80
CA VAL A 70 -27.73 -12.31 11.55
C VAL A 70 -26.98 -11.83 10.30
N ILE A 71 -25.84 -12.45 9.98
CA ILE A 71 -24.99 -12.08 8.84
C ILE A 71 -25.46 -12.76 7.54
N ALA A 72 -26.04 -13.97 7.60
CA ALA A 72 -26.46 -14.75 6.43
C ALA A 72 -27.33 -13.98 5.41
N PRO A 73 -28.32 -13.13 5.81
CA PRO A 73 -29.08 -12.33 4.87
C PRO A 73 -28.23 -11.31 4.10
N LEU A 74 -27.24 -10.70 4.78
CA LEU A 74 -26.33 -9.73 4.17
C LEU A 74 -25.34 -10.42 3.24
N GLN A 75 -24.83 -11.60 3.60
CA GLN A 75 -24.00 -12.43 2.71
C GLN A 75 -24.74 -12.83 1.45
N LYS A 76 -25.99 -13.27 1.58
CA LYS A 76 -26.86 -13.59 0.43
C LYS A 76 -27.04 -12.37 -0.48
N SER A 77 -27.27 -11.19 0.10
CA SER A 77 -27.40 -9.94 -0.66
C SER A 77 -26.12 -9.55 -1.41
N VAL A 78 -24.94 -9.78 -0.81
CA VAL A 78 -23.65 -9.58 -1.48
C VAL A 78 -23.47 -10.58 -2.61
N LYS A 79 -23.75 -11.86 -2.37
CA LYS A 79 -23.67 -12.92 -3.38
C LYS A 79 -24.57 -12.67 -4.58
N GLU A 80 -25.83 -12.31 -4.35
CA GLU A 80 -26.77 -11.95 -5.42
C GLU A 80 -26.24 -10.82 -6.30
N GLN A 81 -25.62 -9.81 -5.70
CA GLN A 81 -25.00 -8.71 -6.45
C GLN A 81 -23.71 -9.15 -7.17
N GLY A 82 -22.91 -10.02 -6.55
CA GLY A 82 -21.73 -10.62 -7.16
C GLY A 82 -22.07 -11.43 -8.41
N ASP A 83 -23.16 -12.21 -8.37
CA ASP A 83 -23.67 -12.97 -9.50
C ASP A 83 -24.13 -12.04 -10.65
N ILE A 84 -24.72 -10.88 -10.33
CA ILE A 84 -25.07 -9.87 -11.33
C ILE A 84 -23.82 -9.32 -12.02
N VAL A 85 -22.78 -8.97 -11.24
CA VAL A 85 -21.49 -8.49 -11.81
C VAL A 85 -20.87 -9.55 -12.72
N ARG A 86 -20.93 -10.82 -12.33
CA ARG A 86 -20.40 -11.94 -13.14
C ARG A 86 -21.16 -12.07 -14.46
N LYS A 87 -22.49 -12.07 -14.42
CA LYS A 87 -23.35 -12.11 -15.62
C LYS A 87 -23.10 -10.95 -16.57
N LEU A 88 -22.96 -9.72 -16.04
CA LEU A 88 -22.69 -8.54 -16.87
C LEU A 88 -21.33 -8.63 -17.57
N LYS A 89 -20.31 -9.17 -16.91
CA LYS A 89 -18.98 -9.40 -17.49
C LYS A 89 -18.99 -10.50 -18.55
N GLU A 90 -19.68 -11.61 -18.28
CA GLU A 90 -19.87 -12.70 -19.25
C GLU A 90 -20.61 -12.22 -20.50
N ALA A 91 -21.62 -11.36 -20.33
CA ALA A 91 -22.39 -10.76 -21.41
C ALA A 91 -21.64 -9.66 -22.19
N LYS A 92 -20.39 -9.31 -21.81
CA LYS A 92 -19.64 -8.16 -22.36
C LYS A 92 -20.47 -6.88 -22.38
N ALA A 93 -21.22 -6.64 -21.30
CA ALA A 93 -22.04 -5.44 -21.15
C ALA A 93 -21.15 -4.17 -21.17
N PRO A 94 -21.73 -2.99 -21.49
CA PRO A 94 -21.01 -1.72 -21.47
C PRO A 94 -20.24 -1.52 -20.16
N GLU A 95 -19.02 -0.97 -20.25
CA GLU A 95 -18.12 -0.81 -19.11
C GLU A 95 -18.75 -0.01 -17.95
N ASN A 96 -19.65 0.93 -18.29
CA ASN A 96 -20.41 1.71 -17.31
C ASN A 96 -21.38 0.85 -16.48
N ASP A 97 -22.08 -0.09 -17.09
CA ASP A 97 -23.06 -0.94 -16.38
C ASP A 97 -22.35 -1.91 -15.42
N VAL A 98 -21.18 -2.39 -15.84
CA VAL A 98 -20.29 -3.20 -15.00
C VAL A 98 -19.79 -2.40 -13.80
N LYS A 99 -19.37 -1.14 -14.01
CA LYS A 99 -18.95 -0.23 -12.92
C LYS A 99 -20.10 0.04 -11.94
N VAL A 100 -21.32 0.28 -12.44
CA VAL A 100 -22.52 0.46 -11.61
C VAL A 100 -22.78 -0.73 -10.70
N ALA A 101 -22.79 -1.93 -11.26
CA ALA A 101 -23.03 -3.15 -10.49
C ALA A 101 -21.94 -3.42 -9.44
N ILE A 102 -20.69 -3.06 -9.73
CA ILE A 102 -19.55 -3.19 -8.82
C ILE A 102 -19.63 -2.21 -7.65
N THR A 103 -20.02 -0.96 -7.87
CA THR A 103 -20.14 0.00 -6.76
C THR A 103 -21.27 -0.39 -5.81
N GLU A 104 -22.39 -0.89 -6.33
CA GLU A 104 -23.44 -1.47 -5.49
C GLU A 104 -22.94 -2.70 -4.72
N LEU A 105 -22.10 -3.55 -5.33
CA LEU A 105 -21.43 -4.65 -4.64
C LEU A 105 -20.53 -4.15 -3.50
N LYS A 106 -19.72 -3.12 -3.74
CA LYS A 106 -18.89 -2.47 -2.71
C LYS A 106 -19.73 -1.90 -1.57
N ALA A 107 -20.85 -1.25 -1.86
CA ALA A 107 -21.75 -0.71 -0.86
C ALA A 107 -22.38 -1.81 0.03
N ARG A 108 -22.79 -2.93 -0.58
CA ARG A 108 -23.32 -4.09 0.17
C ARG A 108 -22.25 -4.76 1.03
N LYS A 109 -21.01 -4.85 0.53
CA LYS A 109 -19.85 -5.32 1.32
C LYS A 109 -19.56 -4.41 2.50
N LYS A 110 -19.53 -3.09 2.30
CA LYS A 110 -19.33 -2.10 3.38
C LYS A 110 -20.39 -2.28 4.48
N LYS A 111 -21.67 -2.45 4.11
CA LYS A 111 -22.74 -2.74 5.08
C LYS A 111 -22.52 -4.06 5.83
N LEU A 112 -22.09 -5.10 5.14
CA LEU A 112 -21.76 -6.40 5.74
C LEU A 112 -20.58 -6.26 6.72
N GLU A 113 -19.50 -5.60 6.30
CA GLU A 113 -18.30 -5.38 7.12
C GLU A 113 -18.58 -4.48 8.33
N ASP A 114 -19.37 -3.41 8.17
CA ASP A 114 -19.80 -2.54 9.27
C ASP A 114 -20.63 -3.30 10.29
N LYS A 115 -21.52 -4.20 9.83
CA LYS A 115 -22.34 -5.04 10.72
C LYS A 115 -21.49 -6.06 11.45
N ILE A 116 -20.55 -6.72 10.75
CA ILE A 116 -19.56 -7.61 11.35
C ILE A 116 -18.75 -6.84 12.41
N LEU A 117 -18.27 -5.65 12.08
CA LEU A 117 -17.48 -4.82 12.99
C LEU A 117 -18.28 -4.41 14.22
N ALA A 118 -19.54 -4.01 14.07
CA ALA A 118 -20.42 -3.66 15.17
C ALA A 118 -20.65 -4.85 16.11
N MET A 119 -20.92 -6.03 15.57
CA MET A 119 -21.12 -7.24 16.37
C MET A 119 -19.81 -7.73 17.01
N THR A 120 -18.68 -7.60 16.32
CA THR A 120 -17.36 -7.94 16.89
C THR A 120 -16.99 -7.01 18.04
N LYS A 121 -17.37 -5.72 17.97
CA LYS A 121 -17.17 -4.76 19.08
C LYS A 121 -17.92 -5.13 20.35
N GLU A 122 -19.06 -5.84 20.23
CA GLU A 122 -19.84 -6.29 21.40
C GLU A 122 -19.22 -7.53 22.06
N LEU A 123 -18.39 -8.29 21.34
CA LEU A 123 -17.81 -9.56 21.79
C LEU A 123 -16.35 -9.46 22.26
N GLU A 124 -15.55 -8.58 21.63
CA GLU A 124 -14.13 -8.40 21.97
C GLU A 124 -13.97 -7.25 22.98
N GLY A 125 -13.98 -7.58 24.28
CA GLY A 125 -13.84 -6.64 25.41
C GLY A 125 -12.52 -5.86 25.52
N GLU A 126 -11.71 -5.76 24.45
CA GLU A 126 -10.49 -4.95 24.38
C GLU A 126 -10.47 -4.11 23.10
N MET A 127 -11.34 -3.11 23.05
CA MET A 127 -11.26 -2.09 22.02
C MET A 127 -10.16 -1.07 22.40
N ILE A 128 -9.15 -0.92 21.53
CA ILE A 128 -8.11 0.10 21.71
C ILE A 128 -8.79 1.47 21.74
N ASP A 129 -8.65 2.17 22.86
CA ASP A 129 -9.08 3.57 23.01
C ASP A 129 -8.13 4.46 22.21
N ARG A 130 -8.51 4.73 20.95
CA ARG A 130 -7.69 5.51 20.00
C ARG A 130 -7.32 6.88 20.57
N ALA A 131 -8.26 7.56 21.24
CA ALA A 131 -8.01 8.90 21.74
C ALA A 131 -6.92 8.89 22.82
N LYS A 132 -6.97 7.92 23.75
CA LYS A 132 -5.92 7.74 24.76
C LYS A 132 -4.58 7.33 24.15
N LEU A 133 -4.59 6.45 23.15
CA LEU A 133 -3.37 6.03 22.48
C LEU A 133 -2.70 7.20 21.74
N GLU A 134 -3.46 7.97 20.96
CA GLU A 134 -2.96 9.14 20.23
C GLU A 134 -2.43 10.22 21.19
N ASP A 135 -3.13 10.48 22.29
CA ASP A 135 -2.68 11.40 23.33
C ASP A 135 -1.35 10.94 23.94
N LEU A 136 -1.21 9.65 24.28
CA LEU A 136 0.03 9.09 24.79
C LEU A 136 1.18 9.19 23.78
N LEU A 137 0.93 8.89 22.50
CA LEU A 137 1.94 8.96 21.44
C LEU A 137 2.44 10.40 21.25
N LYS A 138 1.55 11.39 21.34
CA LYS A 138 1.91 12.82 21.29
C LYS A 138 2.64 13.26 22.55
N GLN A 139 2.15 12.91 23.74
CA GLN A 139 2.79 13.24 25.02
C GLN A 139 4.21 12.68 25.14
N LYS A 140 4.46 11.48 24.60
CA LYS A 140 5.78 10.84 24.57
C LYS A 140 6.60 11.19 23.33
N PHE A 141 6.09 12.08 22.50
CA PHE A 141 6.72 12.56 21.27
C PHE A 141 7.22 11.40 20.38
N PHE A 142 6.35 10.43 20.12
CA PHE A 142 6.57 9.43 19.06
C PHE A 142 6.45 10.10 17.70
N TYR A 143 5.35 10.83 17.49
CA TYR A 143 5.18 11.74 16.36
C TYR A 143 4.27 12.90 16.77
N ASP A 144 4.35 14.00 16.04
CA ASP A 144 3.38 15.10 16.14
C ASP A 144 3.17 15.74 14.76
N MET A 145 2.16 16.61 14.62
CA MET A 145 1.88 17.30 13.38
C MET A 145 3.02 18.25 13.01
N SER A 146 3.52 18.16 11.78
CA SER A 146 4.60 19.03 11.34
C SER A 146 4.16 20.49 11.36
N PHE A 147 5.07 21.37 11.77
CA PHE A 147 4.84 22.81 11.89
C PHE A 147 3.70 23.19 12.86
N SER A 148 3.49 22.41 13.92
CA SER A 148 2.39 22.61 14.89
C SER A 148 2.33 24.04 15.46
N ILE A 149 3.47 24.67 15.74
CA ILE A 149 3.54 26.06 16.23
C ILE A 149 3.07 27.12 15.20
N TYR A 150 2.98 26.74 13.92
CA TYR A 150 2.46 27.57 12.83
C TYR A 150 1.01 27.20 12.44
N GLY A 151 0.33 26.39 13.25
CA GLY A 151 -1.03 25.90 12.99
C GLY A 151 -1.09 24.49 12.39
N GLY A 152 0.08 23.90 12.08
CA GLY A 152 0.19 22.53 11.56
C GLY A 152 -0.19 22.39 10.09
N VAL A 153 0.36 21.37 9.44
CA VAL A 153 0.01 21.02 8.05
C VAL A 153 -0.57 19.61 8.00
N ALA A 154 -1.83 19.50 7.56
CA ALA A 154 -2.51 18.22 7.46
C ALA A 154 -1.77 17.26 6.52
N GLY A 155 -1.57 16.03 6.97
CA GLY A 155 -0.86 14.99 6.23
C GLY A 155 0.66 15.04 6.32
N LEU A 156 1.25 15.96 7.11
CA LEU A 156 2.68 16.00 7.42
C LEU A 156 2.89 15.76 8.92
N TYR A 157 3.83 14.88 9.25
CA TYR A 157 4.14 14.51 10.63
C TYR A 157 5.64 14.43 10.87
N ASP A 158 6.07 14.97 12.00
CA ASP A 158 7.44 14.89 12.48
C ASP A 158 7.55 13.75 13.50
N PHE A 159 8.54 12.88 13.32
CA PHE A 159 8.82 11.81 14.29
C PHE A 159 9.78 12.35 15.37
N GLY A 160 9.37 12.25 16.64
CA GLY A 160 10.24 12.59 17.76
C GLY A 160 11.23 11.47 18.10
N PRO A 161 12.02 11.59 19.19
CA PRO A 161 13.14 10.68 19.46
C PRO A 161 12.75 9.20 19.51
N MET A 162 11.63 8.86 20.15
CA MET A 162 11.15 7.48 20.27
C MET A 162 10.60 6.95 18.94
N GLY A 163 9.91 7.80 18.17
CA GLY A 163 9.42 7.44 16.83
C GLY A 163 10.56 7.21 15.85
N CYS A 164 11.60 8.05 15.89
CA CYS A 164 12.81 7.88 15.10
C CYS A 164 13.53 6.56 15.41
N ALA A 165 13.70 6.24 16.69
CA ALA A 165 14.32 4.98 17.11
C ALA A 165 13.49 3.75 16.66
N MET A 166 12.16 3.79 16.85
CA MET A 166 11.25 2.74 16.39
C MET A 166 11.32 2.56 14.88
N LYS A 167 11.25 3.65 14.10
CA LYS A 167 11.34 3.63 12.65
C LYS A 167 12.67 3.06 12.17
N ALA A 168 13.79 3.49 12.77
CA ALA A 168 15.12 2.96 12.44
C ALA A 168 15.21 1.45 12.69
N ASN A 169 14.69 0.97 13.83
CA ASN A 169 14.65 -0.46 14.15
C ASN A 169 13.78 -1.23 13.15
N LEU A 170 12.61 -0.69 12.80
CA LEU A 170 11.71 -1.31 11.83
C LEU A 170 12.38 -1.50 10.47
N LEU A 171 13.07 -0.47 9.97
CA LEU A 171 13.79 -0.52 8.70
C LEU A 171 14.97 -1.50 8.75
N GLN A 172 15.67 -1.58 9.88
CA GLN A 172 16.76 -2.54 10.05
C GLN A 172 16.24 -3.98 10.05
N VAL A 173 15.10 -4.25 10.72
CA VAL A 173 14.45 -5.55 10.69
C VAL A 173 14.00 -5.89 9.28
N TRP A 174 13.47 -4.92 8.53
CA TRP A 174 13.08 -5.11 7.13
C TRP A 174 14.27 -5.44 6.23
N ARG A 175 15.40 -4.71 6.34
CA ARG A 175 16.63 -5.02 5.59
C ARG A 175 17.15 -6.41 5.90
N ASN A 176 17.22 -6.77 7.18
CA ASN A 176 17.67 -8.10 7.59
C ASN A 176 16.73 -9.20 7.07
N HIS A 177 15.43 -8.93 7.06
CA HIS A 177 14.43 -9.89 6.62
C HIS A 177 14.44 -10.05 5.10
N PHE A 178 14.32 -8.98 4.32
CA PHE A 178 14.20 -9.10 2.87
C PHE A 178 15.55 -8.99 2.16
N VAL A 179 16.21 -7.85 2.30
CA VAL A 179 17.43 -7.51 1.54
C VAL A 179 18.55 -8.52 1.78
N LEU A 180 18.89 -8.79 3.04
CA LEU A 180 20.02 -9.67 3.36
C LEU A 180 19.71 -11.15 3.13
N GLU A 181 18.51 -11.61 3.50
CA GLU A 181 18.12 -13.03 3.37
C GLU A 181 17.98 -13.49 1.92
N ASP A 182 17.48 -12.61 1.05
CA ASP A 182 17.28 -12.88 -0.38
C ASP A 182 18.32 -12.21 -1.27
N GLN A 183 19.39 -11.65 -0.69
CA GLN A 183 20.54 -11.05 -1.38
C GLN A 183 20.12 -10.00 -2.43
N MET A 184 19.17 -9.15 -2.04
CA MET A 184 18.61 -8.14 -2.93
C MET A 184 19.61 -6.99 -3.14
N LEU A 185 19.53 -6.38 -4.31
CA LEU A 185 20.35 -5.23 -4.68
C LEU A 185 19.68 -3.95 -4.18
N GLU A 186 20.01 -3.53 -2.95
CA GLU A 186 19.51 -2.27 -2.38
C GLU A 186 20.13 -1.07 -3.13
N VAL A 187 19.28 -0.17 -3.61
CA VAL A 187 19.66 1.09 -4.28
C VAL A 187 19.01 2.28 -3.60
N ASP A 188 19.67 3.44 -3.72
CA ASP A 188 19.12 4.72 -3.30
C ASP A 188 19.07 5.68 -4.50
N CYS A 189 17.85 5.97 -4.97
CA CYS A 189 17.61 6.84 -6.11
C CYS A 189 17.11 8.22 -5.65
N SER A 190 17.27 9.23 -6.51
CA SER A 190 16.78 10.58 -6.24
C SER A 190 15.27 10.64 -6.05
N ILE A 191 14.81 11.63 -5.27
CA ILE A 191 13.39 11.92 -5.08
C ILE A 191 12.84 12.76 -6.24
N LEU A 192 13.59 13.80 -6.64
CA LEU A 192 13.24 14.63 -7.78
C LEU A 192 13.26 13.77 -9.05
N THR A 193 12.12 13.75 -9.73
CA THR A 193 11.88 12.87 -10.87
C THR A 193 11.48 13.72 -12.08
N PRO A 194 12.20 13.64 -13.21
CA PRO A 194 11.81 14.34 -14.43
C PRO A 194 10.42 13.90 -14.90
N GLU A 195 9.62 14.85 -15.37
CA GLU A 195 8.23 14.62 -15.84
C GLU A 195 8.15 13.48 -16.86
N MET A 196 9.11 13.40 -17.80
CA MET A 196 9.16 12.35 -18.81
C MET A 196 9.16 10.92 -18.24
N VAL A 197 9.77 10.71 -17.07
CA VAL A 197 9.79 9.39 -16.39
C VAL A 197 8.40 9.06 -15.85
N LEU A 198 7.75 10.04 -15.20
CA LEU A 198 6.39 9.88 -14.68
C LEU A 198 5.37 9.74 -15.80
N LYS A 199 5.57 10.42 -16.93
CA LYS A 199 4.76 10.27 -18.13
C LYS A 199 4.92 8.88 -18.75
N ALA A 200 6.15 8.40 -18.90
CA ALA A 200 6.41 7.06 -19.43
C ALA A 200 5.77 5.97 -18.56
N SER A 201 5.81 6.11 -17.24
CA SER A 201 5.16 5.18 -16.30
C SER A 201 3.63 5.30 -16.24
N GLY A 202 3.03 6.30 -16.90
CA GLY A 202 1.59 6.57 -16.88
C GLY A 202 1.09 7.32 -15.64
N HIS A 203 1.98 7.79 -14.77
CA HIS A 203 1.58 8.55 -13.58
C HIS A 203 1.00 9.92 -13.95
N VAL A 204 1.54 10.61 -14.95
CA VAL A 204 1.02 11.93 -15.35
C VAL A 204 -0.43 11.85 -15.85
N ASP A 205 -0.74 10.84 -16.65
CA ASP A 205 -2.06 10.72 -17.28
C ASP A 205 -3.14 10.15 -16.32
N LYS A 206 -2.73 9.45 -15.25
CA LYS A 206 -3.64 8.77 -14.31
C LYS A 206 -3.80 9.45 -12.95
N PHE A 207 -2.88 10.34 -12.57
CA PHE A 207 -2.90 11.04 -11.28
C PHE A 207 -3.36 12.50 -11.41
N ALA A 208 -4.17 12.83 -12.41
CA ALA A 208 -4.82 14.14 -12.48
C ALA A 208 -6.13 14.10 -11.68
N ASP A 209 -6.04 14.32 -10.36
CA ASP A 209 -7.23 14.47 -9.53
C ASP A 209 -7.86 15.84 -9.79
N TYR A 210 -9.19 15.87 -9.87
CA TYR A 210 -9.93 17.13 -9.95
C TYR A 210 -10.18 17.68 -8.56
N MET A 211 -9.89 18.96 -8.37
CA MET A 211 -9.99 19.65 -7.10
C MET A 211 -10.95 20.83 -7.19
N VAL A 212 -11.73 21.04 -6.13
CA VAL A 212 -12.58 22.23 -5.91
C VAL A 212 -12.17 22.94 -4.64
N LYS A 213 -12.32 24.27 -4.60
CA LYS A 213 -11.91 25.12 -3.48
C LYS A 213 -13.10 25.85 -2.88
N ASP A 214 -13.19 25.92 -1.55
CA ASP A 214 -14.07 26.87 -0.87
C ASP A 214 -13.61 28.30 -1.20
N LEU A 215 -14.49 29.09 -1.81
CA LEU A 215 -14.17 30.43 -2.30
C LEU A 215 -13.85 31.44 -1.18
N LYS A 216 -14.23 31.17 0.07
CA LYS A 216 -13.95 32.06 1.21
C LYS A 216 -12.76 31.61 2.03
N THR A 217 -12.61 30.31 2.29
CA THR A 217 -11.54 29.79 3.16
C THR A 217 -10.31 29.33 2.38
N GLY A 218 -10.47 29.05 1.08
CA GLY A 218 -9.43 28.42 0.26
C GLY A 218 -9.22 26.93 0.55
N GLU A 219 -10.04 26.32 1.42
CA GLU A 219 -9.95 24.90 1.71
C GLU A 219 -10.23 24.07 0.45
N CYS A 220 -9.36 23.09 0.19
CA CYS A 220 -9.40 22.28 -1.00
C CYS A 220 -10.07 20.93 -0.73
N PHE A 221 -10.98 20.53 -1.61
CA PHE A 221 -11.65 19.23 -1.57
C PHE A 221 -11.43 18.52 -2.91
N ARG A 222 -11.29 17.19 -2.85
CA ARG A 222 -11.27 16.36 -4.06
C ARG A 222 -12.68 16.29 -4.59
N ALA A 223 -12.86 16.57 -5.87
CA ALA A 223 -14.18 16.71 -6.47
C ALA A 223 -14.97 15.39 -6.40
N ASP A 224 -14.32 14.25 -6.67
CA ASP A 224 -14.93 12.92 -6.58
C ASP A 224 -15.45 12.62 -5.15
N HIS A 225 -14.61 12.70 -4.12
CA HIS A 225 -14.94 12.41 -2.74
C HIS A 225 -16.00 13.39 -2.19
N LEU A 226 -15.98 14.64 -2.65
CA LEU A 226 -17.00 15.61 -2.30
C LEU A 226 -18.38 15.19 -2.83
N ILE A 227 -18.43 14.79 -4.11
CA ILE A 227 -19.64 14.31 -4.76
C ILE A 227 -20.12 13.01 -4.08
N GLU A 228 -19.21 12.06 -3.84
CA GLU A 228 -19.53 10.80 -3.15
C GLU A 228 -20.07 11.03 -1.75
N ALA A 229 -19.40 11.84 -0.93
CA ALA A 229 -19.83 12.12 0.44
C ALA A 229 -21.18 12.83 0.47
N TYR A 230 -21.45 13.72 -0.49
CA TYR A 230 -22.76 14.35 -0.63
C TYR A 230 -23.83 13.31 -0.99
N PHE A 231 -23.55 12.44 -1.96
CA PHE A 231 -24.45 11.37 -2.37
C PHE A 231 -24.74 10.37 -1.24
N GLU A 232 -23.73 9.92 -0.51
CA GLU A 232 -23.89 9.06 0.67
C GLU A 232 -24.77 9.74 1.73
N LYS A 233 -24.56 11.04 1.98
CA LYS A 233 -25.36 11.83 2.93
C LYS A 233 -26.83 11.93 2.51
N VAL A 234 -27.11 12.16 1.23
CA VAL A 234 -28.49 12.22 0.70
C VAL A 234 -29.17 10.85 0.74
N LEU A 235 -28.44 9.77 0.44
CA LEU A 235 -28.96 8.41 0.55
C LEU A 235 -29.30 8.03 1.99
N ALA A 236 -28.47 8.45 2.96
CA ALA A 236 -28.68 8.23 4.39
C ALA A 236 -29.84 9.06 4.98
N ASP A 237 -30.19 10.20 4.39
CA ASP A 237 -31.27 11.05 4.89
C ASP A 237 -32.65 10.41 4.63
N LYS A 238 -33.40 10.13 5.70
CA LYS A 238 -34.74 9.52 5.63
C LYS A 238 -35.79 10.44 4.98
N LYS A 239 -35.53 11.76 4.89
CA LYS A 239 -36.46 12.76 4.33
C LYS A 239 -36.19 13.11 2.86
N ALA A 240 -35.12 12.58 2.27
CA ALA A 240 -34.78 12.87 0.88
C ALA A 240 -35.74 12.17 -0.10
N ASN A 241 -36.04 12.85 -1.21
CA ASN A 241 -36.96 12.39 -2.25
C ASN A 241 -36.53 11.02 -2.82
N VAL A 242 -37.49 10.08 -2.96
CA VAL A 242 -37.26 8.72 -3.47
C VAL A 242 -36.68 8.73 -4.89
N ASP A 243 -37.10 9.66 -5.74
CA ASP A 243 -36.61 9.75 -7.12
C ASP A 243 -35.18 10.30 -7.18
N LEU A 244 -34.87 11.27 -6.32
CA LEU A 244 -33.50 11.78 -6.15
C LEU A 244 -32.55 10.70 -5.65
N LYS A 245 -32.99 9.84 -4.73
CA LYS A 245 -32.20 8.70 -4.25
C LYS A 245 -31.91 7.70 -5.36
N LYS A 246 -32.89 7.38 -6.22
CA LYS A 246 -32.69 6.49 -7.37
C LYS A 246 -31.69 7.06 -8.36
N GLU A 247 -31.80 8.36 -8.68
CA GLU A 247 -30.86 9.04 -9.58
C GLU A 247 -29.43 9.03 -9.00
N ILE A 248 -29.28 9.39 -7.72
CA ILE A 248 -27.98 9.38 -7.03
C ILE A 248 -27.39 7.97 -6.98
N GLN A 249 -28.20 6.93 -6.80
CA GLN A 249 -27.71 5.55 -6.75
C GLN A 249 -27.21 5.05 -8.10
N ILE A 250 -27.67 5.63 -9.21
CA ILE A 250 -27.15 5.39 -10.57
C ILE A 250 -25.88 6.22 -10.84
N LEU A 251 -25.80 7.43 -10.28
CA LEU A 251 -24.67 8.34 -10.50
C LEU A 251 -23.46 8.05 -9.61
N LEU A 252 -23.66 7.59 -8.37
CA LEU A 252 -22.60 7.28 -7.40
C LEU A 252 -21.50 6.38 -7.99
N PRO A 253 -21.79 5.30 -8.73
CA PRO A 253 -20.77 4.48 -9.37
C PRO A 253 -20.00 5.15 -10.51
N ARG A 254 -20.56 6.20 -11.10
CA ARG A 254 -19.99 6.92 -12.23
C ARG A 254 -19.01 7.99 -11.80
N VAL A 255 -18.99 8.35 -10.52
CA VAL A 255 -18.18 9.46 -9.98
C VAL A 255 -16.68 9.24 -10.25
N ASP A 256 -16.16 8.02 -10.02
CA ASP A 256 -14.77 7.64 -10.30
C ASP A 256 -14.35 7.81 -11.78
N GLY A 257 -15.30 7.92 -12.71
CA GLY A 257 -15.06 8.07 -14.14
C GLY A 257 -15.59 9.36 -14.75
N MET A 258 -16.05 10.31 -13.94
CA MET A 258 -16.55 11.59 -14.44
C MET A 258 -15.39 12.43 -15.00
N SER A 259 -15.62 13.05 -16.15
CA SER A 259 -14.70 14.08 -16.66
C SER A 259 -14.80 15.35 -15.81
N LYS A 260 -13.84 16.27 -15.98
CA LYS A 260 -13.87 17.59 -15.35
C LYS A 260 -15.22 18.31 -15.53
N ASP A 261 -15.76 18.26 -16.74
CA ASP A 261 -17.00 18.94 -17.11
C ASP A 261 -18.21 18.23 -16.50
N ASP A 262 -18.24 16.89 -16.49
CA ASP A 262 -19.29 16.11 -15.82
C ASP A 262 -19.33 16.38 -14.31
N MET A 263 -18.15 16.46 -13.67
CA MET A 263 -18.05 16.80 -12.24
C MET A 263 -18.55 18.22 -11.99
N GLN A 264 -18.22 19.18 -12.85
CA GLN A 264 -18.66 20.57 -12.75
C GLN A 264 -20.17 20.69 -12.87
N GLU A 265 -20.77 20.02 -13.86
CA GLU A 265 -22.22 19.97 -14.05
C GLU A 265 -22.91 19.32 -12.84
N THR A 266 -22.36 18.22 -12.32
CA THR A 266 -22.91 17.51 -11.16
C THR A 266 -22.91 18.40 -9.91
N ILE A 267 -21.79 19.07 -9.62
CA ILE A 267 -21.67 19.99 -8.47
C ILE A 267 -22.68 21.14 -8.57
N ARG A 268 -22.86 21.71 -9.78
CA ARG A 268 -23.83 22.78 -10.03
C ARG A 268 -25.27 22.29 -9.94
N LYS A 269 -25.59 21.15 -10.55
CA LYS A 269 -26.94 20.57 -10.58
C LYS A 269 -27.47 20.29 -9.17
N TYR A 270 -26.63 19.78 -8.29
CA TYR A 270 -27.00 19.48 -6.90
C TYR A 270 -26.69 20.63 -5.93
N ASN A 271 -26.23 21.78 -6.42
CA ASN A 271 -25.85 22.96 -5.63
C ASN A 271 -24.96 22.59 -4.42
N MET A 272 -23.94 21.77 -4.68
CA MET A 272 -23.07 21.25 -3.63
C MET A 272 -22.23 22.38 -3.03
N LYS A 273 -22.05 22.35 -1.70
CA LYS A 273 -21.32 23.35 -0.93
C LYS A 273 -20.22 22.71 -0.09
N ALA A 274 -19.29 23.53 0.39
CA ALA A 274 -18.22 23.08 1.28
C ALA A 274 -18.81 22.37 2.53
N PRO A 275 -18.39 21.13 2.86
CA PRO A 275 -19.07 20.30 3.87
C PRO A 275 -19.10 20.87 5.29
N VAL A 276 -18.09 21.67 5.65
CA VAL A 276 -17.92 22.23 7.00
C VAL A 276 -18.49 23.64 7.08
N THR A 277 -18.20 24.48 6.09
CA THR A 277 -18.48 25.91 6.12
C THR A 277 -19.78 26.30 5.41
N GLY A 278 -20.30 25.43 4.53
CA GLY A 278 -21.47 25.71 3.70
C GLY A 278 -21.26 26.81 2.66
N ASN A 279 -20.01 27.14 2.33
CA ASN A 279 -19.67 28.14 1.32
C ASN A 279 -19.72 27.57 -0.10
N ASP A 280 -19.77 28.48 -1.07
CA ASP A 280 -19.71 28.14 -2.50
C ASP A 280 -18.32 27.64 -2.90
N LEU A 281 -18.30 26.72 -3.87
CA LEU A 281 -17.12 26.04 -4.35
C LEU A 281 -16.67 26.61 -5.70
N SER A 282 -15.37 26.58 -5.96
CA SER A 282 -14.81 26.86 -7.29
C SER A 282 -15.16 25.77 -8.29
N ASP A 283 -15.00 26.08 -9.57
CA ASP A 283 -15.05 25.04 -10.61
C ASP A 283 -13.92 24.01 -10.40
N PRO A 284 -14.16 22.73 -10.77
CA PRO A 284 -13.13 21.69 -10.76
C PRO A 284 -11.95 22.10 -11.64
N HIS A 285 -10.74 21.93 -11.14
CA HIS A 285 -9.51 22.12 -11.91
C HIS A 285 -8.54 20.98 -11.67
N GLU A 286 -7.71 20.73 -12.67
CA GLU A 286 -6.65 19.72 -12.60
C GLU A 286 -5.66 20.12 -11.50
N PHE A 287 -5.38 19.17 -10.63
CA PHE A 287 -4.37 19.31 -9.61
C PHE A 287 -3.23 18.35 -9.90
N ASN A 288 -2.21 18.85 -10.59
CA ASN A 288 -1.06 18.03 -10.93
C ASN A 288 -0.26 17.64 -9.69
N LEU A 289 -0.18 16.34 -9.48
CA LEU A 289 0.64 15.67 -8.48
C LEU A 289 2.14 15.72 -8.88
N ILE A 290 2.75 16.90 -8.68
CA ILE A 290 4.17 17.26 -8.38
C ILE A 290 5.33 16.40 -8.99
N PHE A 291 6.42 17.07 -9.38
CA PHE A 291 7.77 16.55 -9.74
C PHE A 291 8.53 15.70 -8.69
N LEU A 292 7.86 15.28 -7.61
CA LEU A 292 8.41 14.41 -6.57
C LEU A 292 7.88 12.99 -6.80
N ARG A 293 8.72 11.97 -6.61
CA ARG A 293 8.31 10.59 -6.88
C ARG A 293 7.10 10.15 -6.02
N PRO A 294 6.04 9.57 -6.63
CA PRO A 294 4.89 9.02 -5.91
C PRO A 294 5.13 7.60 -5.37
N GLU A 295 6.17 6.94 -5.89
CA GLU A 295 6.66 5.63 -5.49
C GLU A 295 8.19 5.54 -5.64
N THR A 296 8.84 4.51 -5.08
CA THR A 296 10.29 4.29 -5.22
C THR A 296 10.65 3.34 -6.37
N ALA A 297 9.71 2.51 -6.82
CA ALA A 297 9.87 1.51 -7.89
C ALA A 297 10.49 2.06 -9.18
N GLN A 298 10.10 3.28 -9.61
CA GLN A 298 10.64 3.90 -10.83
C GLN A 298 12.16 4.04 -10.82
N GLY A 299 12.77 4.30 -9.65
CA GLY A 299 14.22 4.36 -9.50
C GLY A 299 14.92 3.03 -9.81
N ILE A 300 14.27 1.91 -9.45
CA ILE A 300 14.76 0.56 -9.72
C ILE A 300 14.62 0.24 -11.22
N PHE A 301 13.47 0.56 -11.83
CA PHE A 301 13.23 0.29 -13.25
C PHE A 301 14.19 1.02 -14.18
N VAL A 302 14.46 2.32 -13.95
CA VAL A 302 15.41 3.07 -14.79
C VAL A 302 16.85 2.56 -14.65
N ASN A 303 17.18 1.92 -13.52
CA ASN A 303 18.48 1.30 -13.27
C ASN A 303 18.52 -0.20 -13.61
N PHE A 304 17.46 -0.77 -14.20
CA PHE A 304 17.34 -2.21 -14.46
C PHE A 304 18.58 -2.78 -15.15
N LYS A 305 19.10 -2.13 -16.20
CA LYS A 305 20.29 -2.61 -16.93
C LYS A 305 21.51 -2.74 -16.01
N ARG A 306 21.77 -1.73 -15.16
CA ARG A 306 22.91 -1.75 -14.24
C ARG A 306 22.75 -2.82 -13.16
N LEU A 307 21.53 -3.01 -12.66
CA LEU A 307 21.22 -4.05 -11.69
C LEU A 307 21.37 -5.45 -12.28
N LEU A 308 20.89 -5.64 -13.51
CA LEU A 308 21.06 -6.88 -14.26
C LEU A 308 22.53 -7.16 -14.53
N ASP A 309 23.31 -6.16 -14.94
CA ASP A 309 24.76 -6.28 -15.15
C ASP A 309 25.49 -6.66 -13.85
N PHE A 310 25.11 -6.07 -12.72
CA PHE A 310 25.62 -6.43 -11.40
C PHE A 310 25.30 -7.89 -11.05
N ASN A 311 24.12 -8.38 -11.45
CA ASN A 311 23.74 -9.79 -11.35
C ASN A 311 24.24 -10.65 -12.54
N GLN A 312 25.25 -10.18 -13.28
CA GLN A 312 25.90 -10.91 -14.38
C GLN A 312 24.94 -11.34 -15.50
N GLY A 313 23.89 -10.56 -15.76
CA GLY A 313 22.91 -10.85 -16.80
C GLY A 313 21.91 -11.96 -16.45
N LYS A 314 21.92 -12.47 -15.22
CA LYS A 314 21.09 -13.62 -14.83
C LYS A 314 19.76 -13.19 -14.20
N LEU A 315 18.72 -13.96 -14.47
CA LEU A 315 17.43 -13.93 -13.76
C LEU A 315 17.26 -15.24 -12.95
N PRO A 316 16.49 -15.21 -11.84
CA PRO A 316 15.86 -14.02 -11.25
C PRO A 316 16.84 -13.17 -10.44
N PHE A 317 16.50 -11.90 -10.21
CA PHE A 317 17.14 -11.03 -9.22
C PHE A 317 16.13 -10.02 -8.67
N ALA A 318 16.43 -9.41 -7.52
CA ALA A 318 15.57 -8.38 -6.94
C ALA A 318 16.35 -7.09 -6.68
N GLY A 319 15.77 -5.97 -7.08
CA GLY A 319 16.16 -4.64 -6.60
C GLY A 319 15.30 -4.25 -5.40
N ALA A 320 15.89 -3.56 -4.43
CA ALA A 320 15.15 -3.05 -3.27
C ALA A 320 15.45 -1.57 -3.07
N GLN A 321 14.48 -0.80 -2.61
CA GLN A 321 14.70 0.60 -2.28
C GLN A 321 13.90 0.98 -1.03
N ILE A 322 14.57 1.69 -0.12
CA ILE A 322 13.95 2.31 1.05
C ILE A 322 14.07 3.81 0.88
N GLY A 323 12.95 4.53 0.86
CA GLY A 323 12.99 5.97 0.70
C GLY A 323 11.65 6.66 0.84
N THR A 324 11.70 7.99 0.88
CA THR A 324 10.50 8.82 0.97
C THR A 324 9.80 8.91 -0.39
N ALA A 325 8.48 8.85 -0.38
CA ALA A 325 7.60 9.10 -1.50
C ALA A 325 6.55 10.15 -1.12
N PHE A 326 6.00 10.81 -2.15
CA PHE A 326 5.13 11.97 -1.98
C PHE A 326 3.83 11.75 -2.74
N ARG A 327 2.71 11.89 -2.05
CA ARG A 327 1.38 11.85 -2.66
C ARG A 327 0.66 13.11 -2.20
N ASN A 328 0.34 14.02 -3.11
CA ASN A 328 -0.37 15.25 -2.77
C ASN A 328 -1.87 14.97 -2.52
N GLU A 329 -2.13 14.17 -1.48
CA GLU A 329 -3.44 13.77 -1.00
C GLU A 329 -4.26 15.03 -0.67
N ILE A 330 -5.45 15.11 -1.24
CA ILE A 330 -6.22 16.35 -1.26
C ILE A 330 -6.82 16.63 0.12
N SER A 331 -7.29 15.60 0.83
CA SER A 331 -7.78 15.73 2.19
C SER A 331 -7.26 14.58 3.08
N PRO A 332 -6.02 14.68 3.59
CA PRO A 332 -5.45 13.65 4.45
C PRO A 332 -6.18 13.62 5.80
N ARG A 333 -7.04 12.62 5.98
CA ARG A 333 -7.81 12.33 7.20
C ARG A 333 -7.45 10.90 7.61
N SER A 334 -7.13 10.66 8.88
CA SER A 334 -6.72 9.35 9.51
C SER A 334 -5.25 9.24 9.96
N GLY A 335 -4.66 10.31 10.51
CA GLY A 335 -3.35 10.22 11.16
C GLY A 335 -2.24 9.81 10.19
N LEU A 336 -1.43 8.82 10.59
CA LEU A 336 -0.34 8.28 9.77
C LEU A 336 -0.80 7.33 8.63
N ILE A 337 -2.10 6.99 8.54
CA ILE A 337 -2.62 6.08 7.50
C ILE A 337 -2.70 6.78 6.14
N ARG A 338 -3.03 8.07 6.13
CA ARG A 338 -3.09 8.90 4.92
C ARG A 338 -2.30 10.17 5.11
N VAL A 339 -1.11 10.21 4.53
CA VAL A 339 -0.14 11.29 4.65
C VAL A 339 0.36 11.71 3.27
N ARG A 340 0.92 12.92 3.19
CA ARG A 340 1.44 13.47 1.94
C ARG A 340 2.89 13.08 1.68
N GLU A 341 3.62 12.82 2.75
CA GLU A 341 5.01 12.38 2.74
C GLU A 341 5.14 11.16 3.64
N PHE A 342 5.67 10.07 3.11
CA PHE A 342 5.88 8.85 3.86
C PHE A 342 7.04 8.04 3.32
N GLN A 343 7.59 7.20 4.19
CA GLN A 343 8.67 6.31 3.82
C GLN A 343 8.12 4.96 3.39
N MET A 344 8.60 4.49 2.25
CA MET A 344 8.26 3.19 1.71
C MET A 344 9.51 2.31 1.65
N ALA A 345 9.28 1.01 1.60
CA ALA A 345 10.30 0.00 1.35
C ALA A 345 9.74 -0.94 0.28
N GLU A 346 10.22 -0.79 -0.96
CA GLU A 346 9.73 -1.52 -2.13
C GLU A 346 10.78 -2.50 -2.64
N ILE A 347 10.31 -3.58 -3.22
CA ILE A 347 11.12 -4.64 -3.81
C ILE A 347 10.56 -4.92 -5.21
N GLU A 348 11.42 -4.83 -6.21
CA GLU A 348 11.11 -5.25 -7.58
C GLU A 348 11.85 -6.55 -7.86
N HIS A 349 11.12 -7.66 -7.88
CA HIS A 349 11.66 -8.98 -8.18
C HIS A 349 11.48 -9.31 -9.67
N PHE A 350 12.58 -9.30 -10.41
CA PHE A 350 12.61 -9.62 -11.84
C PHE A 350 12.82 -11.12 -12.03
N CYS A 351 11.89 -11.78 -12.72
CA CYS A 351 11.94 -13.21 -13.02
C CYS A 351 11.63 -13.48 -14.50
N ASP A 352 11.94 -14.71 -14.95
CA ASP A 352 11.59 -15.17 -16.30
C ASP A 352 10.07 -15.38 -16.35
N PRO A 353 9.33 -14.74 -17.28
CA PRO A 353 7.88 -14.91 -17.36
C PRO A 353 7.44 -16.35 -17.66
N LYS A 354 8.33 -17.18 -18.22
CA LYS A 354 8.06 -18.61 -18.45
C LYS A 354 8.34 -19.49 -17.23
N ASP A 355 9.05 -18.97 -16.23
CA ASP A 355 9.43 -19.68 -15.02
C ASP A 355 9.28 -18.76 -13.80
N LYS A 356 8.07 -18.76 -13.23
CA LYS A 356 7.73 -18.07 -11.98
C LYS A 356 7.77 -19.01 -10.76
N SER A 357 8.62 -20.05 -10.81
CA SER A 357 8.93 -20.88 -9.66
C SER A 357 9.85 -20.14 -8.67
N HIS A 358 9.83 -20.54 -7.40
CA HIS A 358 10.73 -19.96 -6.40
C HIS A 358 11.51 -21.05 -5.66
N PRO A 359 12.87 -21.04 -5.67
CA PRO A 359 13.69 -22.09 -5.07
C PRO A 359 13.43 -22.34 -3.57
N LYS A 360 12.96 -21.32 -2.84
CA LYS A 360 12.64 -21.41 -1.40
C LYS A 360 11.15 -21.68 -1.12
N PHE A 361 10.32 -21.96 -2.13
CA PHE A 361 8.88 -22.17 -1.94
C PHE A 361 8.55 -23.39 -1.06
N ASP A 362 9.32 -24.47 -1.19
CA ASP A 362 9.12 -25.68 -0.39
C ASP A 362 9.21 -25.44 1.13
N ALA A 363 9.98 -24.43 1.54
CA ALA A 363 10.13 -24.07 2.96
C ALA A 363 8.89 -23.36 3.53
N ILE A 364 8.01 -22.82 2.68
CA ILE A 364 6.86 -22.00 3.11
C ILE A 364 5.50 -22.60 2.78
N LYS A 365 5.44 -23.69 2.00
CA LYS A 365 4.19 -24.29 1.52
C LYS A 365 3.20 -24.66 2.64
N ASP A 366 3.69 -25.08 3.80
CA ASP A 366 2.85 -25.53 4.92
C ASP A 366 2.37 -24.37 5.81
N VAL A 367 2.80 -23.13 5.54
CA VAL A 367 2.37 -21.96 6.31
C VAL A 367 0.93 -21.61 5.92
N SER A 368 0.06 -21.52 6.92
CA SER A 368 -1.34 -21.17 6.74
C SER A 368 -1.62 -19.70 7.06
N VAL A 369 -2.37 -19.04 6.17
CA VAL A 369 -2.76 -17.63 6.30
C VAL A 369 -4.24 -17.43 5.90
N PRO A 370 -4.91 -16.42 6.48
CA PRO A 370 -6.24 -16.02 6.03
C PRO A 370 -6.17 -15.30 4.67
N LEU A 371 -6.71 -15.92 3.63
CA LEU A 371 -6.83 -15.38 2.27
C LEU A 371 -8.27 -14.96 1.99
N TYR A 372 -8.44 -13.76 1.45
CA TYR A 372 -9.71 -13.20 1.01
C TYR A 372 -9.70 -12.97 -0.50
N SER A 373 -9.97 -14.05 -1.24
CA SER A 373 -9.90 -14.08 -2.70
C SER A 373 -10.94 -13.17 -3.35
N ALA A 374 -10.72 -12.83 -4.63
CA ALA A 374 -11.67 -12.03 -5.40
C ALA A 374 -13.05 -12.73 -5.51
N CYS A 375 -13.07 -14.06 -5.61
CA CYS A 375 -14.31 -14.84 -5.62
C CYS A 375 -15.03 -14.79 -4.27
N ALA A 376 -14.33 -15.04 -3.16
CA ALA A 376 -14.91 -14.98 -1.82
C ALA A 376 -15.49 -13.60 -1.53
N GLN A 377 -14.79 -12.56 -1.99
CA GLN A 377 -15.27 -11.19 -1.97
C GLN A 377 -16.58 -11.01 -2.74
N MET A 378 -16.67 -11.46 -3.99
CA MET A 378 -17.92 -11.36 -4.78
C MET A 378 -19.07 -12.15 -4.16
N ASP A 379 -18.76 -13.28 -3.52
CA ASP A 379 -19.76 -14.18 -2.94
C ASP A 379 -20.16 -13.79 -1.50
N GLY A 380 -19.59 -12.71 -0.95
CA GLY A 380 -19.86 -12.25 0.43
C GLY A 380 -19.34 -13.19 1.52
N GLN A 381 -18.41 -14.07 1.17
CA GLN A 381 -17.82 -15.03 2.09
C GLN A 381 -16.76 -14.35 2.97
N LEU A 382 -16.50 -14.93 4.14
CA LEU A 382 -15.41 -14.48 5.01
C LEU A 382 -14.05 -14.98 4.50
N PRO A 383 -12.94 -14.33 4.90
CA PRO A 383 -11.60 -14.83 4.62
C PRO A 383 -11.42 -16.27 5.12
N GLN A 384 -10.80 -17.12 4.30
CA GLN A 384 -10.60 -18.53 4.60
C GLN A 384 -9.13 -18.82 4.91
N ALA A 385 -8.87 -19.78 5.78
CA ALA A 385 -7.50 -20.23 6.04
C ALA A 385 -7.03 -21.15 4.92
N TRP A 386 -5.92 -20.81 4.28
CA TRP A 386 -5.29 -21.58 3.22
C TRP A 386 -3.82 -21.81 3.54
N THR A 387 -3.26 -22.95 3.17
CA THR A 387 -1.81 -23.11 3.11
C THR A 387 -1.29 -22.52 1.79
N PHE A 388 -0.07 -22.00 1.75
CA PHE A 388 0.50 -21.50 0.49
C PHE A 388 0.67 -22.62 -0.55
N GLY A 389 0.94 -23.85 -0.11
CA GLY A 389 0.99 -25.03 -0.99
C GLY A 389 -0.34 -25.26 -1.69
N ASP A 390 -1.42 -25.41 -0.92
CA ASP A 390 -2.77 -25.66 -1.47
C ASP A 390 -3.27 -24.48 -2.32
N ALA A 391 -2.93 -23.24 -1.91
CA ALA A 391 -3.34 -22.05 -2.64
C ALA A 391 -2.66 -21.93 -4.02
N VAL A 392 -1.40 -22.34 -4.14
CA VAL A 392 -0.72 -22.38 -5.45
C VAL A 392 -1.17 -23.59 -6.27
N GLU A 393 -1.35 -24.76 -5.64
CA GLU A 393 -1.81 -25.98 -6.35
C GLU A 393 -3.21 -25.82 -6.95
N LYS A 394 -4.10 -25.06 -6.30
CA LYS A 394 -5.46 -24.77 -6.78
C LYS A 394 -5.58 -23.47 -7.57
N ASP A 395 -4.47 -22.90 -8.02
CA ASP A 395 -4.41 -21.65 -8.79
C ASP A 395 -5.13 -20.46 -8.11
N LEU A 396 -5.21 -20.46 -6.78
CA LEU A 396 -5.73 -19.34 -6.01
C LEU A 396 -4.72 -18.19 -5.97
N ILE A 397 -3.44 -18.52 -5.78
CA ILE A 397 -2.31 -17.62 -5.93
C ILE A 397 -1.58 -18.01 -7.22
N ALA A 398 -1.36 -17.04 -8.11
CA ALA A 398 -0.97 -17.32 -9.49
C ALA A 398 0.36 -18.07 -9.67
N ASN A 399 1.32 -17.96 -8.74
CA ASN A 399 2.62 -18.61 -8.84
C ASN A 399 3.37 -18.73 -7.50
N GLN A 400 4.42 -19.55 -7.48
CA GLN A 400 5.24 -19.80 -6.28
C GLN A 400 6.02 -18.56 -5.83
N THR A 401 6.49 -17.72 -6.75
CA THR A 401 7.21 -16.48 -6.42
C THR A 401 6.33 -15.51 -5.65
N LEU A 402 5.09 -15.29 -6.12
CA LEU A 402 4.12 -14.45 -5.44
C LEU A 402 3.78 -15.01 -4.05
N ALA A 403 3.50 -16.31 -3.95
CA ALA A 403 3.25 -16.98 -2.67
C ALA A 403 4.44 -16.90 -1.71
N TYR A 404 5.67 -17.02 -2.20
CA TYR A 404 6.87 -16.86 -1.39
C TYR A 404 6.94 -15.46 -0.77
N PHE A 405 6.78 -14.40 -1.58
CA PHE A 405 6.82 -13.04 -1.06
C PHE A 405 5.65 -12.73 -0.12
N MET A 406 4.44 -13.23 -0.40
CA MET A 406 3.31 -13.15 0.55
C MET A 406 3.67 -13.81 1.88
N CYS A 407 4.27 -15.00 1.88
CA CYS A 407 4.70 -15.63 3.13
C CYS A 407 5.80 -14.81 3.83
N ARG A 408 6.77 -14.25 3.10
CA ARG A 408 7.80 -13.39 3.68
C ARG A 408 7.22 -12.13 4.31
N ILE A 409 6.22 -11.52 3.67
CA ILE A 409 5.45 -10.38 4.21
C ILE A 409 4.75 -10.78 5.51
N TYR A 410 4.03 -11.90 5.52
CA TYR A 410 3.36 -12.40 6.72
C TYR A 410 4.35 -12.59 7.89
N LEU A 411 5.46 -13.29 7.64
CA LEU A 411 6.49 -13.53 8.66
C LEU A 411 7.15 -12.23 9.16
N PHE A 412 7.35 -11.25 8.27
CA PHE A 412 7.87 -9.93 8.65
C PHE A 412 6.89 -9.21 9.57
N LEU A 413 5.60 -9.17 9.20
CA LEU A 413 4.56 -8.50 9.98
C LEU A 413 4.41 -9.11 11.37
N LEU A 414 4.44 -10.45 11.48
CA LEU A 414 4.46 -11.12 12.79
C LEU A 414 5.70 -10.73 13.61
N LYS A 415 6.88 -10.66 12.98
CA LYS A 415 8.14 -10.35 13.64
C LYS A 415 8.18 -8.93 14.22
N ILE A 416 7.49 -7.98 13.59
CA ILE A 416 7.40 -6.59 14.07
C ILE A 416 6.25 -6.37 15.06
N GLY A 417 5.52 -7.44 15.43
CA GLY A 417 4.50 -7.43 16.48
C GLY A 417 3.06 -7.34 16.00
N ILE A 418 2.77 -7.59 14.72
CA ILE A 418 1.38 -7.59 14.22
C ILE A 418 0.64 -8.85 14.72
N ASP A 419 -0.56 -8.65 15.22
CA ASP A 419 -1.42 -9.73 15.69
C ASP A 419 -1.97 -10.54 14.50
N LYS A 420 -1.69 -11.86 14.52
CA LYS A 420 -2.18 -12.83 13.53
C LYS A 420 -3.70 -12.87 13.38
N THR A 421 -4.46 -12.49 14.41
CA THR A 421 -5.94 -12.49 14.39
C THR A 421 -6.51 -11.25 13.69
N LYS A 422 -5.71 -10.19 13.57
CA LYS A 422 -6.05 -8.90 12.96
C LYS A 422 -5.35 -8.71 11.62
N PHE A 423 -5.13 -9.82 10.90
CA PHE A 423 -4.38 -9.87 9.66
C PHE A 423 -5.14 -10.66 8.60
N ARG A 424 -5.14 -10.20 7.34
CA ARG A 424 -5.59 -10.97 6.16
C ARG A 424 -4.84 -10.56 4.90
N PHE A 425 -4.75 -11.45 3.93
CA PHE A 425 -4.41 -11.07 2.56
C PHE A 425 -5.70 -10.91 1.75
N ARG A 426 -5.89 -9.77 1.09
CA ARG A 426 -7.03 -9.52 0.20
C ARG A 426 -6.56 -9.45 -1.24
N GLN A 427 -7.17 -10.26 -2.11
CA GLN A 427 -6.88 -10.21 -3.54
C GLN A 427 -7.59 -9.02 -4.19
N HIS A 428 -6.96 -8.35 -5.14
CA HIS A 428 -7.63 -7.32 -5.93
C HIS A 428 -8.71 -7.95 -6.82
N MET A 429 -9.86 -7.28 -6.92
CA MET A 429 -10.86 -7.66 -7.91
C MET A 429 -10.43 -7.17 -9.30
N SER A 430 -10.94 -7.80 -10.37
CA SER A 430 -10.66 -7.44 -11.77
C SER A 430 -10.81 -5.95 -12.16
N ASN A 431 -11.61 -5.17 -11.41
CA ASN A 431 -11.85 -3.75 -11.62
C ASN A 431 -10.98 -2.83 -10.73
N GLU A 432 -10.27 -3.41 -9.76
CA GLU A 432 -9.33 -2.71 -8.86
C GLU A 432 -7.88 -2.99 -9.27
N MET A 433 -7.67 -4.12 -9.94
CA MET A 433 -6.38 -4.50 -10.51
C MET A 433 -5.89 -3.39 -11.45
N ALA A 434 -4.70 -2.86 -11.16
CA ALA A 434 -4.03 -1.96 -12.07
C ALA A 434 -3.94 -2.63 -13.45
N HIS A 435 -4.10 -1.85 -14.52
CA HIS A 435 -4.19 -2.33 -15.91
C HIS A 435 -2.98 -3.16 -16.38
N TYR A 436 -1.91 -3.22 -15.59
CA TYR A 436 -0.68 -3.96 -15.83
C TYR A 436 -0.44 -5.17 -14.90
N ALA A 437 -1.23 -5.32 -13.84
CA ALA A 437 -1.05 -6.40 -12.87
C ALA A 437 -1.76 -7.68 -13.33
N CYS A 438 -1.11 -8.84 -13.15
CA CYS A 438 -1.67 -10.17 -13.43
C CYS A 438 -2.38 -10.77 -12.21
N ASP A 439 -1.84 -10.53 -11.03
CA ASP A 439 -2.41 -10.88 -9.73
C ASP A 439 -1.89 -9.88 -8.70
N CYS A 440 -2.69 -9.54 -7.70
CA CYS A 440 -2.31 -8.58 -6.67
C CYS A 440 -2.99 -8.92 -5.34
N TRP A 441 -2.18 -8.98 -4.29
CA TRP A 441 -2.60 -9.30 -2.93
C TRP A 441 -2.13 -8.24 -1.95
N ASP A 442 -3.08 -7.67 -1.23
CA ASP A 442 -2.84 -6.69 -0.19
C ASP A 442 -2.78 -7.38 1.17
N ALA A 443 -1.70 -7.16 1.91
CA ALA A 443 -1.64 -7.46 3.33
C ALA A 443 -2.41 -6.38 4.10
N GLU A 444 -3.60 -6.74 4.58
CA GLU A 444 -4.48 -5.86 5.34
C GLU A 444 -4.42 -6.15 6.83
N MET A 445 -4.46 -5.07 7.61
CA MET A 445 -4.46 -5.13 9.07
C MET A 445 -5.73 -4.50 9.63
N LYS A 446 -6.36 -5.17 10.60
CA LYS A 446 -7.57 -4.68 11.27
C LYS A 446 -7.18 -3.64 12.33
N THR A 447 -7.50 -2.39 12.06
CA THR A 447 -7.23 -1.23 12.93
C THR A 447 -8.53 -0.65 13.50
N THR A 448 -8.44 0.41 14.29
CA THR A 448 -9.61 1.20 14.71
C THR A 448 -10.34 1.89 13.56
N TYR A 449 -9.72 1.97 12.38
CA TYR A 449 -10.30 2.51 11.14
C TYR A 449 -10.90 1.42 10.24
N GLY A 450 -10.92 0.17 10.69
CA GLY A 450 -11.28 -0.99 9.87
C GLY A 450 -10.05 -1.66 9.26
N TRP A 451 -10.26 -2.44 8.19
CA TRP A 451 -9.19 -3.09 7.45
C TRP A 451 -8.45 -2.07 6.59
N VAL A 452 -7.13 -2.00 6.75
CA VAL A 452 -6.26 -1.05 6.05
C VAL A 452 -5.11 -1.82 5.40
N GLU A 453 -4.87 -1.56 4.12
CA GLU A 453 -3.69 -2.06 3.40
C GLU A 453 -2.42 -1.49 4.04
N CYS A 454 -1.47 -2.37 4.37
CA CYS A 454 -0.15 -1.99 4.87
C CYS A 454 0.99 -2.45 3.96
N VAL A 455 0.78 -3.49 3.14
CA VAL A 455 1.75 -3.95 2.15
C VAL A 455 1.01 -4.46 0.91
N GLY A 456 1.21 -3.85 -0.25
CA GLY A 456 0.77 -4.39 -1.54
C GLY A 456 1.80 -5.38 -2.10
N CYS A 457 1.33 -6.50 -2.66
CA CYS A 457 2.15 -7.48 -3.36
C CYS A 457 1.56 -7.76 -4.74
N ALA A 458 2.15 -7.16 -5.78
CA ALA A 458 1.62 -7.16 -7.13
C ALA A 458 2.56 -7.86 -8.13
N ASP A 459 2.00 -8.64 -9.04
CA ASP A 459 2.68 -9.18 -10.22
C ASP A 459 2.43 -8.24 -11.41
N ARG A 460 3.36 -7.31 -11.68
CA ARG A 460 3.21 -6.26 -12.71
C ARG A 460 3.65 -6.68 -14.12
N SER A 461 3.95 -7.97 -14.33
CA SER A 461 4.49 -8.51 -15.58
C SER A 461 5.69 -7.71 -16.11
N CYS A 462 5.64 -7.21 -17.35
CA CYS A 462 6.71 -6.45 -17.99
C CYS A 462 6.32 -5.02 -18.36
N TYR A 463 5.22 -4.50 -17.82
CA TYR A 463 4.65 -3.21 -18.21
C TYR A 463 5.65 -2.06 -18.04
N ASP A 464 6.23 -1.92 -16.85
CA ASP A 464 7.11 -0.80 -16.51
C ASP A 464 8.36 -0.74 -17.41
N LEU A 465 9.07 -1.87 -17.55
CA LEU A 465 10.24 -1.96 -18.42
C LEU A 465 9.89 -1.73 -19.89
N SER A 466 8.72 -2.18 -20.35
CA SER A 466 8.25 -1.98 -21.72
C SER A 466 7.92 -0.52 -21.99
N CYS A 467 7.25 0.16 -21.06
CA CYS A 467 6.92 1.58 -21.16
C CYS A 467 8.19 2.45 -21.23
N HIS A 468 9.16 2.20 -20.35
CA HIS A 468 10.45 2.90 -20.39
C HIS A 468 11.24 2.59 -21.66
N THR A 469 11.24 1.34 -22.14
CA THR A 469 11.87 0.96 -23.41
C THR A 469 11.25 1.72 -24.59
N LYS A 470 9.92 1.79 -24.67
CA LYS A 470 9.19 2.51 -25.72
C LYS A 470 9.46 4.01 -25.67
N SER A 471 9.51 4.59 -24.47
CA SER A 471 9.71 6.04 -24.31
C SER A 471 11.15 6.48 -24.57
N THR A 472 12.15 5.64 -24.29
CA THR A 472 13.58 6.02 -24.36
C THR A 472 14.32 5.44 -25.55
N GLY A 473 13.78 4.39 -26.18
CA GLY A 473 14.48 3.58 -27.19
C GLY A 473 15.57 2.66 -26.61
N ILE A 474 15.82 2.69 -25.30
CA ILE A 474 16.81 1.86 -24.63
C ILE A 474 16.18 0.51 -24.30
N ARG A 475 16.77 -0.58 -24.80
CA ARG A 475 16.30 -1.95 -24.52
C ARG A 475 16.54 -2.34 -23.06
N LEU A 476 15.46 -2.49 -22.29
CA LEU A 476 15.46 -3.01 -20.91
C LEU A 476 15.01 -4.47 -20.92
N VAL A 477 15.90 -5.37 -21.35
CA VAL A 477 15.62 -6.80 -21.47
C VAL A 477 16.75 -7.63 -20.87
N ALA A 478 16.43 -8.85 -20.45
CA ALA A 478 17.42 -9.87 -20.11
C ALA A 478 17.55 -10.89 -21.25
N GLU A 479 18.71 -11.54 -21.34
CA GLU A 479 18.98 -12.56 -22.35
C GLU A 479 19.26 -13.90 -21.67
N LYS A 480 18.67 -14.96 -22.21
CA LYS A 480 18.86 -16.34 -21.74
C LYS A 480 19.39 -17.17 -22.89
N LYS A 481 20.51 -17.86 -22.68
CA LYS A 481 21.03 -18.81 -23.67
C LYS A 481 20.04 -19.96 -23.84
N LEU A 482 19.69 -20.25 -25.09
CA LEU A 482 18.89 -21.42 -25.43
C LEU A 482 19.77 -22.68 -25.32
N PRO A 483 19.17 -23.85 -24.99
CA PRO A 483 19.90 -25.12 -25.00
C PRO A 483 20.50 -25.44 -26.36
N GLU A 484 19.76 -25.14 -27.43
CA GLU A 484 20.19 -25.33 -28.82
C GLU A 484 19.85 -24.08 -29.65
N PRO A 485 20.69 -23.70 -30.63
CA PRO A 485 20.40 -22.60 -31.54
C PRO A 485 19.17 -22.90 -32.40
N ILE A 486 18.20 -21.98 -32.45
CA ILE A 486 17.04 -22.08 -33.34
C ILE A 486 17.35 -21.32 -34.63
N SER A 487 17.39 -22.00 -35.76
CA SER A 487 17.53 -21.38 -37.09
C SER A 487 16.14 -21.11 -37.69
N PHE A 488 15.93 -19.90 -38.21
CA PHE A 488 14.72 -19.54 -38.95
C PHE A 488 15.07 -19.37 -40.43
N LEU A 489 14.33 -20.03 -41.33
CA LEU A 489 14.40 -19.77 -42.76
C LEU A 489 13.68 -18.43 -43.03
N LEU A 490 14.46 -17.37 -43.23
CA LEU A 490 13.94 -16.12 -43.78
C LEU A 490 13.66 -16.35 -45.27
N ASN A 491 12.41 -16.66 -45.61
CA ASN A 491 11.93 -16.56 -46.98
C ASN A 491 11.87 -15.07 -47.37
N LEU A 492 13.01 -14.54 -47.80
CA LEU A 492 13.05 -13.29 -48.53
C LEU A 492 12.43 -13.57 -49.91
N CYS A 493 11.14 -13.31 -50.07
CA CYS A 493 10.57 -13.10 -51.39
C CYS A 493 11.21 -11.82 -51.96
N PHE A 494 12.11 -12.01 -52.93
CA PHE A 494 12.65 -10.93 -53.77
C PHE A 494 11.62 -10.46 -54.78
#